data_AF-A0AAV2BES8-F1
#
_entry.id   AF-A0AAV2BES8-F1
#
_cell.length_a   1.000
_cell.length_b   1.000
_cell.length_c   1.000
_cell.angle_alpha   90.00
_cell.angle_beta   90.00
_cell.angle_gamma   90.00
#
_symmetry.space_group_name_H-M   'P 1'
#
loop_
_entity.id
_entity.type
_entity.pdbx_description
1 polymer ?
#
loop_
_entity_poly.entity_id
_entity_poly.type
_entity_poly.pdbx_seq_one_letter_code
_entity_poly.pdbx_strand_id
1 'polypeptide(L)'
;MDEIFHYPQALKYYKGIYNEWDPKITTPPGLYLFTSAILTPLSKVSTLSIIELACFRLVNIFFTIGTLYVIYRILQFHHKKDEPRILLLSSFNITIFPLLYFFNFLYYTDCGSTFFVLLMYYWHLRKFYFSASFAGAVSLLFRQTNIVWMFYFTLLQVY
;
A
#
# COMPACT_ATOMS: atom_id res chain seq x y z
N MET A 1 7.68 6.39 16.63
CA MET A 1 7.28 6.13 15.24
C MET A 1 6.35 7.25 14.80
N ASP A 2 6.36 7.63 13.53
CA ASP A 2 5.79 8.91 13.06
C ASP A 2 4.25 8.90 12.91
N GLU A 3 3.55 7.84 13.34
CA GLU A 3 2.08 7.74 13.36
C GLU A 3 1.44 8.93 14.07
N ILE A 4 2.09 9.46 15.12
CA ILE A 4 1.68 10.66 15.86
C ILE A 4 1.59 11.91 14.96
N PHE A 5 2.35 11.97 13.86
CA PHE A 5 2.29 13.03 12.85
C PHE A 5 1.35 12.64 11.70
N HIS A 6 1.33 11.37 11.28
CA HIS A 6 0.48 10.92 10.17
C HIS A 6 -1.02 10.98 10.48
N TYR A 7 -1.44 10.60 11.69
CA TYR A 7 -2.87 10.57 12.02
C TYR A 7 -3.53 11.97 12.03
N PRO A 8 -2.96 12.99 12.71
CA PRO A 8 -3.51 14.35 12.63
C PRO A 8 -3.56 14.89 11.19
N GLN A 9 -2.53 14.63 10.38
CA GLN A 9 -2.50 15.05 8.98
C GLN A 9 -3.60 14.34 8.15
N ALA A 10 -3.80 13.04 8.35
CA ALA A 10 -4.86 12.30 7.69
C ALA A 10 -6.27 12.80 8.07
N LEU A 11 -6.45 13.20 9.32
CA LEU A 11 -7.71 13.78 9.78
C LEU A 11 -8.04 15.10 9.07
N LYS A 12 -7.02 15.94 8.78
CA LYS A 12 -7.21 17.15 7.97
C LYS A 12 -7.70 16.82 6.56
N TYR A 13 -7.06 15.84 5.90
CA TYR A 13 -7.45 15.38 4.57
C TYR A 13 -8.86 14.79 4.57
N TYR A 14 -9.20 13.98 5.57
CA TYR A 14 -10.55 13.43 5.75
C TYR A 14 -11.61 14.53 5.89
N LYS A 15 -11.28 15.66 6.53
CA LYS A 15 -12.14 16.85 6.66
C LYS A 15 -12.14 17.76 5.42
N GLY A 16 -11.43 17.38 4.35
CA GLY A 16 -11.34 18.17 3.12
C GLY A 16 -10.33 19.33 3.17
N ILE A 17 -9.48 19.39 4.19
CA ILE A 17 -8.44 20.41 4.35
C ILE A 17 -7.14 19.87 3.71
N TYR A 18 -6.93 20.19 2.43
CA TYR A 18 -5.78 19.71 1.65
C TYR A 18 -4.61 20.70 1.58
N ASN A 19 -4.82 21.95 1.97
CA ASN A 19 -3.84 23.04 1.85
C ASN A 19 -2.95 23.21 3.08
N GLU A 20 -3.15 22.39 4.12
CA GLU A 20 -2.33 22.40 5.33
C GLU A 20 -1.44 21.17 5.40
N TRP A 21 -0.18 21.38 5.80
CA TRP A 21 0.81 20.31 5.87
C TRP A 21 1.64 20.41 7.16
N ASP A 22 1.77 19.31 7.89
CA ASP A 22 2.68 19.22 9.04
C ASP A 22 4.14 19.22 8.55
N PRO A 23 4.98 20.19 8.97
CA PRO A 23 6.35 20.32 8.50
C PRO A 23 7.26 19.14 8.90
N LYS A 24 6.86 18.29 9.84
CA LYS A 24 7.62 17.08 10.22
C LYS A 24 7.43 15.92 9.25
N ILE A 25 6.45 16.00 8.36
CA ILE A 25 6.12 14.94 7.41
C ILE A 25 6.88 15.17 6.11
N THR A 26 7.80 14.25 5.80
CA THR A 26 8.65 14.30 4.60
C THR A 26 8.18 13.35 3.50
N THR A 27 7.23 12.46 3.79
CA THR A 27 6.62 11.53 2.83
C THR A 27 5.54 12.22 2.00
N PRO A 28 5.28 11.82 0.75
CA PRO A 28 4.21 12.42 -0.05
C PRO A 28 2.79 12.05 0.47
N PRO A 29 1.72 12.69 -0.03
CA PRO A 29 0.38 12.64 0.58
C PRO A 29 -0.44 11.38 0.27
N GLY A 30 0.13 10.36 -0.37
CA GLY A 30 -0.59 9.19 -0.88
C GLY A 30 -1.40 8.48 0.20
N LEU A 31 -0.80 8.25 1.38
CA LEU A 31 -1.51 7.62 2.51
C LEU A 31 -2.80 8.37 2.86
N TYR A 32 -2.76 9.70 2.91
CA TYR A 32 -3.89 10.53 3.31
C TYR A 32 -4.95 10.64 2.22
N LEU A 33 -4.52 10.76 0.96
CA LEU A 33 -5.41 10.78 -0.20
C LEU A 33 -6.21 9.47 -0.28
N PHE A 34 -5.55 8.33 -0.18
CA PHE A 34 -6.21 7.03 -0.19
C PHE A 34 -7.11 6.84 1.02
N THR A 35 -6.67 7.27 2.20
CA THR A 35 -7.48 7.18 3.42
C THR A 35 -8.76 8.01 3.30
N SER A 36 -8.67 9.26 2.84
CA SER A 36 -9.85 10.08 2.58
C SER A 36 -10.74 9.46 1.50
N ALA A 37 -10.17 8.96 0.40
CA ALA A 37 -10.93 8.32 -0.67
C ALA A 37 -11.72 7.08 -0.20
N ILE A 38 -11.19 6.32 0.76
CA ILE A 38 -11.85 5.13 1.32
C ILE A 38 -12.84 5.51 2.43
N LEU A 39 -12.44 6.35 3.38
CA LEU A 39 -13.22 6.61 4.58
C LEU A 39 -14.34 7.63 4.37
N THR A 40 -14.16 8.64 3.51
CA THR A 40 -15.19 9.66 3.24
C THR A 40 -16.48 9.10 2.62
N PRO A 41 -16.48 8.18 1.63
CA PRO A 41 -17.73 7.57 1.18
C PRO A 41 -18.31 6.63 2.24
N LEU A 42 -17.46 5.91 2.99
CA LEU A 42 -17.91 4.99 4.03
C LEU A 42 -18.64 5.72 5.17
N SER A 43 -18.22 6.93 5.53
CA SER A 43 -18.85 7.72 6.60
C SER A 43 -20.22 8.26 6.23
N LYS A 44 -20.53 8.36 4.93
CA LYS A 44 -21.86 8.74 4.45
C LYS A 44 -22.86 7.59 4.54
N VAL A 45 -22.38 6.34 4.56
CA VAL A 45 -23.20 5.13 4.56
C VAL A 45 -23.26 4.49 5.95
N SER A 46 -22.21 4.67 6.76
CA SER A 46 -22.09 4.09 8.09
C SER A 46 -22.63 5.03 9.16
N THR A 47 -23.18 4.45 10.23
CA THR A 47 -23.53 5.16 11.48
C THR A 47 -22.36 5.25 12.46
N LEU A 48 -21.20 4.68 12.10
CA LEU A 48 -20.03 4.60 12.97
C LEU A 48 -19.21 5.90 13.00
N SER A 49 -18.56 6.13 14.13
CA SER A 49 -17.52 7.15 14.33
C SER A 49 -16.26 6.79 13.53
N ILE A 50 -16.14 7.26 12.28
CA ILE A 50 -15.00 6.96 11.39
C ILE A 50 -13.74 7.76 11.74
N ILE A 51 -13.82 8.67 12.72
CA ILE A 51 -12.71 9.55 13.10
C ILE A 51 -11.68 8.83 13.96
N GLU A 52 -12.02 7.69 14.57
CA GLU A 52 -11.12 6.95 15.45
C GLU A 52 -9.87 6.43 14.71
N LEU A 53 -8.70 6.53 15.36
CA LEU A 53 -7.42 6.02 14.84
C LEU A 53 -7.51 4.56 14.37
N ALA A 54 -8.36 3.74 14.99
CA ALA A 54 -8.63 2.37 14.57
C ALA A 54 -9.10 2.31 13.11
N CYS A 55 -10.04 3.17 12.69
CA CYS A 55 -10.54 3.23 11.32
C CYS A 55 -9.45 3.61 10.31
N PHE A 56 -8.52 4.48 10.69
CA PHE A 56 -7.37 4.85 9.85
C PHE A 56 -6.41 3.67 9.72
N ARG A 57 -6.09 2.97 10.81
CA ARG A 57 -5.25 1.76 10.78
C ARG A 57 -5.84 0.64 9.91
N LEU A 58 -7.18 0.54 9.81
CA LEU A 58 -7.83 -0.42 8.89
C LEU A 58 -7.45 -0.21 7.42
N VAL A 59 -7.08 1.01 7.01
CA VAL A 59 -6.58 1.28 5.65
C VAL A 59 -5.27 0.51 5.39
N ASN A 60 -4.39 0.42 6.38
CA ASN A 60 -3.16 -0.36 6.26
C ASN A 60 -3.42 -1.86 6.27
N ILE A 61 -4.43 -2.32 7.01
CA ILE A 61 -4.88 -3.72 6.96
C ILE A 61 -5.43 -4.05 5.56
N PHE A 62 -6.19 -3.14 4.95
CA PHE A 62 -6.65 -3.30 3.56
C PHE A 62 -5.47 -3.47 2.58
N PHE A 63 -4.45 -2.61 2.67
CA PHE A 63 -3.24 -2.76 1.85
C PHE A 63 -2.46 -4.04 2.14
N THR A 64 -2.44 -4.49 3.40
CA THR A 64 -1.79 -5.74 3.80
C THR A 64 -2.49 -6.96 3.20
N ILE A 65 -3.83 -6.99 3.22
CA ILE A 65 -4.62 -8.04 2.56
C ILE A 65 -4.37 -8.03 1.04
N GLY A 66 -4.34 -6.83 0.43
CA GLY A 66 -3.99 -6.67 -0.97
C GLY A 66 -2.57 -7.19 -1.28
N THR A 67 -1.61 -6.92 -0.39
CA THR A 67 -0.23 -7.38 -0.50
C THR A 67 -0.14 -8.91 -0.48
N LEU A 68 -0.82 -9.56 0.47
CA LEU A 68 -0.92 -11.02 0.52
C LEU A 68 -1.46 -11.59 -0.79
N TYR A 69 -2.56 -11.02 -1.30
CA TYR A 69 -3.15 -11.44 -2.56
C TYR A 69 -2.16 -11.31 -3.72
N VAL A 70 -1.49 -10.16 -3.85
CA VAL A 70 -0.53 -9.92 -4.94
C VAL A 70 0.66 -10.87 -4.84
N ILE A 71 1.21 -11.11 -3.64
CA ILE A 71 2.29 -12.09 -3.41
C ILE A 71 1.83 -13.48 -3.86
N TYR A 72 0.63 -13.91 -3.45
CA TYR A 72 0.08 -15.19 -3.87
C TYR A 72 0.00 -15.30 -5.40
N ARG A 73 -0.46 -14.25 -6.10
CA ARG A 73 -0.53 -14.23 -7.57
C ARG A 73 0.86 -14.25 -8.24
N ILE A 74 1.85 -13.60 -7.65
CA ILE A 74 3.25 -13.64 -8.11
C ILE A 74 3.83 -15.04 -7.92
N LEU A 75 3.63 -15.65 -6.76
CA LEU A 75 4.07 -17.01 -6.48
C LEU A 75 3.42 -18.01 -7.44
N GLN A 76 2.11 -17.90 -7.69
CA GLN A 76 1.44 -18.71 -8.71
C GLN A 76 2.02 -18.55 -10.12
N PHE A 77 2.53 -17.36 -10.46
CA PHE A 77 3.13 -17.11 -11.76
C PHE A 77 4.46 -17.85 -11.93
N HIS A 78 5.31 -17.85 -10.91
CA HIS A 78 6.64 -18.47 -10.92
C HIS A 78 6.62 -19.97 -10.58
N HIS A 79 5.76 -20.37 -9.64
CA HIS A 79 5.70 -21.71 -9.07
C HIS A 79 4.44 -22.48 -9.52
N LYS A 80 4.22 -22.57 -10.83
CA LYS A 80 2.98 -23.13 -11.41
C LYS A 80 2.69 -24.60 -11.06
N LYS A 81 3.71 -25.35 -10.66
CA LYS A 81 3.63 -26.79 -10.33
C LYS A 81 3.38 -27.06 -8.85
N ASP A 82 3.52 -26.03 -8.01
CA ASP A 82 3.41 -26.20 -6.57
C ASP A 82 1.94 -26.20 -6.13
N GLU A 83 1.66 -26.94 -5.06
CA GLU A 83 0.31 -27.05 -4.51
C GLU A 83 -0.21 -25.68 -4.04
N PRO A 84 -1.47 -25.30 -4.37
CA PRO A 84 -2.04 -24.00 -4.01
C PRO A 84 -1.98 -23.69 -2.50
N ARG A 85 -2.09 -24.73 -1.66
CA ARG A 85 -1.97 -24.60 -0.19
C ARG A 85 -0.58 -24.15 0.23
N ILE A 86 0.47 -24.66 -0.41
CA ILE A 86 1.86 -24.30 -0.13
C ILE A 86 2.09 -22.84 -0.53
N LEU A 87 1.57 -22.43 -1.69
CA LEU A 87 1.67 -21.05 -2.16
C LEU A 87 0.93 -20.08 -1.23
N LEU A 88 -0.25 -20.45 -0.75
CA LEU A 88 -1.02 -19.63 0.19
C LEU A 88 -0.27 -19.47 1.52
N LEU A 89 0.20 -20.58 2.11
CA LEU A 89 0.99 -20.54 3.35
C LEU A 89 2.29 -19.75 3.19
N SER A 90 2.96 -19.88 2.05
CA SER A 90 4.17 -19.12 1.74
C SER A 90 3.86 -17.62 1.61
N SER A 91 2.79 -17.25 0.91
CA SER A 91 2.37 -15.85 0.81
C SER A 91 2.00 -15.24 2.16
N PHE A 92 1.33 -16.01 3.03
CA PHE A 92 1.05 -15.62 4.39
C PHE A 92 2.33 -15.43 5.19
N ASN A 93 3.25 -16.41 5.15
CA ASN A 93 4.53 -16.36 5.86
C ASN A 93 5.38 -15.13 5.46
N ILE A 94 5.40 -14.77 4.17
CA ILE A 94 6.07 -13.56 3.69
C ILE A 94 5.36 -12.29 4.21
N THR A 95 4.03 -12.25 4.21
CA THR A 95 3.26 -11.06 4.61
C THR A 95 3.36 -10.79 6.12
N ILE A 96 3.43 -11.84 6.94
CA ILE A 96 3.61 -11.73 8.40
C ILE A 96 5.07 -11.61 8.82
N PHE A 97 6.01 -11.51 7.86
CA PHE A 97 7.42 -11.41 8.17
C PHE A 97 7.64 -10.29 9.21
N PRO A 98 8.42 -10.52 10.29
CA PRO A 98 8.43 -9.63 11.46
C PRO A 98 8.64 -8.15 11.14
N LEU A 99 9.43 -7.86 10.10
CA LEU A 99 9.67 -6.50 9.63
C LEU A 99 8.38 -5.83 9.13
N LEU A 100 7.54 -6.53 8.36
CA LEU A 100 6.28 -6.02 7.84
C LEU A 100 5.18 -6.02 8.91
N TYR A 101 5.17 -7.05 9.76
CA TYR A 101 4.14 -7.25 10.78
C TYR A 101 3.97 -6.02 11.68
N PHE A 102 5.07 -5.40 12.10
CA PHE A 102 5.04 -4.21 12.94
C PHE A 102 4.32 -3.02 12.28
N PHE A 103 4.54 -2.79 10.98
CA PHE A 103 3.94 -1.68 10.24
C PHE A 103 2.48 -1.94 9.83
N ASN A 104 2.06 -3.22 9.74
CA ASN A 104 0.69 -3.57 9.34
C ASN A 104 -0.38 -3.03 10.29
N PHE A 105 -0.06 -2.84 11.58
CA PHE A 105 -1.01 -2.35 12.59
C PHE A 105 -0.90 -0.86 12.89
N LEU A 106 0.05 -0.17 12.27
CA LEU A 106 0.29 1.25 12.48
C LEU A 106 -0.12 2.03 11.25
N TYR A 107 -0.68 3.22 11.43
CA TYR A 107 -1.09 4.05 10.33
C TYR A 107 0.13 4.74 9.71
N TYR A 108 0.70 4.07 8.70
CA TYR A 108 2.00 4.38 8.14
C TYR A 108 2.10 4.11 6.62
N THR A 109 3.08 4.70 5.95
CA THR A 109 3.17 4.67 4.47
C THR A 109 3.58 3.32 3.88
N ASP A 110 4.16 2.42 4.69
CA ASP A 110 4.90 1.25 4.21
C ASP A 110 3.99 0.14 3.64
N CYS A 111 2.80 -0.06 4.19
CA CYS A 111 1.84 -1.05 3.68
C CYS A 111 1.38 -0.70 2.26
N GLY A 112 0.93 0.54 2.03
CA GLY A 112 0.52 1.01 0.70
C GLY A 112 1.68 1.06 -0.29
N SER A 113 2.85 1.52 0.16
CA SER A 113 4.09 1.51 -0.61
C SER A 113 4.42 0.11 -1.15
N THR A 114 4.48 -0.88 -0.25
CA THR A 114 4.80 -2.28 -0.60
C THR A 114 3.76 -2.87 -1.53
N PHE A 115 2.47 -2.64 -1.25
CA PHE A 115 1.37 -3.10 -2.10
C PHE A 115 1.53 -2.62 -3.55
N PHE A 116 1.71 -1.30 -3.77
CA PHE A 116 1.80 -0.75 -5.12
C PHE A 116 3.09 -1.14 -5.85
N VAL A 117 4.22 -1.27 -5.16
CA VAL A 117 5.46 -1.78 -5.76
C VAL A 117 5.30 -3.23 -6.24
N LEU A 118 4.70 -4.09 -5.41
CA LEU A 118 4.45 -5.48 -5.79
C LEU A 118 3.37 -5.60 -6.87
N LEU A 119 2.36 -4.73 -6.87
CA LEU A 119 1.34 -4.68 -7.92
C LEU A 119 1.95 -4.28 -9.26
N MET A 120 2.84 -3.27 -9.26
CA MET A 120 3.65 -2.90 -10.43
C MET A 120 4.44 -4.11 -10.94
N TYR A 121 5.15 -4.81 -10.05
CA TYR A 121 5.90 -6.01 -10.43
C TYR A 121 5.00 -7.11 -11.01
N TYR A 122 3.86 -7.38 -10.39
CA TYR A 122 2.90 -8.37 -10.87
C TYR A 122 2.39 -8.05 -12.27
N TRP A 123 1.99 -6.80 -12.53
CA TRP A 123 1.56 -6.38 -13.88
C TRP A 123 2.69 -6.38 -14.89
N HIS A 124 3.92 -6.06 -14.46
CA HIS A 124 5.10 -6.19 -15.29
C HIS A 124 5.34 -7.65 -15.73
N LEU A 125 5.25 -8.63 -14.82
CA LEU A 125 5.32 -10.07 -15.16
C LEU A 125 4.25 -10.50 -16.16
N ARG A 126 3.08 -9.85 -16.12
CA ARG A 126 1.96 -10.08 -17.04
C ARG A 126 2.06 -9.30 -18.35
N LYS A 127 3.14 -8.53 -18.56
CA LYS A 127 3.37 -7.66 -19.72
C LYS A 127 2.34 -6.53 -19.87
N PHE A 128 1.64 -6.17 -18.79
CA PHE A 128 0.72 -5.03 -18.74
C PHE A 128 1.47 -3.78 -18.31
N TYR A 129 2.34 -3.28 -19.19
CA TYR A 129 3.29 -2.20 -18.86
C TYR A 129 2.59 -0.89 -18.46
N PHE A 130 1.49 -0.52 -19.12
CA PHE A 130 0.76 0.69 -18.76
C PHE A 130 0.23 0.63 -17.32
N SER A 131 -0.43 -0.48 -16.96
CA SER A 131 -0.91 -0.71 -15.59
C SER A 131 0.26 -0.74 -14.60
N ALA A 132 1.36 -1.40 -14.96
CA ALA A 132 2.57 -1.46 -14.12
C ALA A 132 3.14 -0.06 -13.85
N SER A 133 3.30 0.77 -14.89
CA SER A 133 3.74 2.16 -14.75
C SER A 133 2.79 3.00 -13.92
N PHE A 134 1.47 2.80 -14.07
CA PHE A 134 0.47 3.48 -13.25
C PHE A 134 0.61 3.10 -11.76
N ALA A 135 0.69 1.80 -11.43
CA ALA A 135 0.94 1.36 -10.06
C ALA A 135 2.28 1.89 -9.52
N GLY A 136 3.33 1.92 -10.34
CA GLY A 136 4.62 2.50 -9.99
C GLY A 136 4.51 3.98 -9.64
N ALA A 137 3.84 4.77 -10.48
CA ALA A 137 3.59 6.19 -10.22
C ALA A 137 2.80 6.42 -8.93
N VAL A 138 1.77 5.61 -8.68
CA VAL A 138 1.00 5.65 -7.42
C VAL A 138 1.88 5.28 -6.22
N SER A 139 2.79 4.33 -6.36
CA SER A 139 3.71 3.96 -5.27
C SER A 139 4.61 5.13 -4.82
N LEU A 140 4.95 6.05 -5.74
CA LEU A 140 5.73 7.25 -5.41
C LEU A 140 4.96 8.22 -4.51
N LEU A 141 3.63 8.22 -4.56
CA LEU A 141 2.78 9.03 -3.67
C LEU A 141 2.86 8.53 -2.22
N PHE A 142 3.27 7.28 -1.98
CA PHE A 142 3.49 6.78 -0.63
C PHE A 142 4.92 7.07 -0.17
N ARG A 143 5.92 6.78 -1.01
CA ARG A 143 7.34 6.99 -0.67
C ARG A 143 8.16 7.37 -1.90
N GLN A 144 8.94 8.44 -1.79
CA GLN A 144 9.88 8.88 -2.83
C GLN A 144 10.93 7.82 -3.16
N THR A 145 11.36 7.06 -2.16
CA THR A 145 12.36 5.98 -2.29
C THR A 145 11.92 4.87 -3.24
N ASN A 146 10.62 4.75 -3.56
CA ASN A 146 10.12 3.74 -4.50
C ASN A 146 10.56 3.98 -5.95
N ILE A 147 11.12 5.14 -6.26
CA ILE A 147 11.71 5.43 -7.57
C ILE A 147 12.73 4.36 -8.00
N VAL A 148 13.48 3.81 -7.03
CA VAL A 148 14.48 2.75 -7.27
C VAL A 148 13.84 1.50 -7.90
N TRP A 149 12.66 1.11 -7.42
CA TRP A 149 11.95 -0.06 -7.94
C TRP A 149 11.40 0.17 -9.34
N MET A 150 10.94 1.38 -9.66
CA MET A 150 10.51 1.71 -11.02
C MET A 150 11.67 1.58 -12.00
N PHE A 151 12.83 2.16 -11.68
CA PHE A 151 14.02 2.02 -12.51
C PHE A 151 14.43 0.56 -12.69
N TYR A 152 14.45 -0.20 -11.59
CA TYR A 152 14.78 -1.62 -11.64
C TYR A 152 13.88 -2.40 -12.60
N PHE A 153 12.55 -2.24 -12.52
CA PHE A 153 11.64 -2.96 -13.41
C PHE A 153 11.66 -2.44 -14.85
N THR A 154 11.92 -1.15 -15.08
CA THR A 154 12.15 -0.65 -16.44
C THR A 154 13.40 -1.28 -17.06
N LEU A 155 14.49 -1.40 -16.30
CA LEU A 155 15.72 -2.06 -16.76
C LEU A 155 15.50 -3.53 -17.09
N LEU A 156 14.72 -4.26 -16.28
CA LEU A 156 14.35 -5.65 -16.58
C LEU A 156 13.56 -5.81 -17.89
N GLN A 157 12.91 -4.76 -18.40
CA GLN A 157 12.20 -4.82 -19.68
C GLN A 157 13.13 -4.77 -20.90
N VAL A 158 14.32 -4.20 -20.72
CA VAL A 158 15.29 -3.96 -21.80
C VAL A 158 16.08 -5.23 -22.14
N TYR A 159 16.05 -6.24 -21.26
CA TYR A 159 16.71 -7.54 -21.41
C TYR A 159 15.69 -8.66 -21.67
#